data_AF-A0A2E5VZQ3-F1
#
_entry.id   AF-A0A2E5VZQ3-F1
#
_cell.length_a   1.000
_cell.length_b   1.000
_cell.length_c   1.000
_cell.angle_alpha   90.00
_cell.angle_beta   90.00
_cell.angle_gamma   90.00
#
_symmetry.space_group_name_H-M   'P 1'
#
loop_
_entity.id
_entity.type
_entity.pdbx_description
1 polymer ?
#
loop_
_entity_poly.entity_id
_entity_poly.type
_entity_poly.pdbx_seq_one_letter_code
_entity_poly.pdbx_strand_id
1 'polypeptide(L)'
;MTKKIAFGKVFFRKMVAVIGIVYDGPRKYGDFKWMLQQPEYEDALFVYNDNVKDSLDPNVMEGGGSAAIRNLSWRFATPPRSVGVPTGWSIASGGFDEMDIYSKKAIDFSIARIWKIILDSESKVTKVIYSCSREDKMKIGVSIFQPHSSILNYINDQLHNLQSAYAHSPIHLLNFSFISGTHDDLSALEQSALLPIVTIHDKHARAQQQIRILERELQETKMSKRRRAITQYSLSQYPWV
;
A
#
# COMPACT_ATOMS: atom_id res chain seq x y z
N MET A 1 -49.30 1.87 -16.70
CA MET A 1 -48.49 2.08 -15.47
C MET A 1 -47.10 2.52 -15.86
N THR A 2 -46.84 3.83 -15.85
CA THR A 2 -45.56 4.42 -16.24
C THR A 2 -44.64 4.47 -15.02
N LYS A 3 -43.56 3.67 -15.02
CA LYS A 3 -42.51 3.74 -13.99
C LYS A 3 -41.81 5.09 -14.11
N LYS A 4 -42.07 5.99 -13.16
CA LYS A 4 -41.23 7.18 -12.95
C LYS A 4 -39.86 6.72 -12.46
N ILE A 5 -38.86 6.81 -13.34
CA ILE A 5 -37.46 6.70 -12.95
C ILE A 5 -37.13 7.99 -12.18
N ALA A 6 -36.91 7.88 -10.87
CA ALA A 6 -36.49 9.00 -10.04
C ALA A 6 -35.03 9.33 -10.36
N PHE A 7 -34.82 10.18 -11.36
CA PHE A 7 -33.55 10.88 -11.54
C PHE A 7 -33.49 12.06 -10.57
N GLY A 8 -32.42 12.12 -9.77
CA GLY A 8 -32.05 13.34 -9.05
C GLY A 8 -31.96 13.24 -7.53
N LYS A 9 -31.11 12.36 -7.00
CA LYS A 9 -30.40 12.74 -5.77
C LYS A 9 -29.29 13.69 -6.17
N VAL A 10 -29.50 14.98 -5.93
CA VAL A 10 -28.44 15.99 -5.96
C VAL A 10 -27.43 15.55 -4.92
N PHE A 11 -26.29 14.99 -5.35
CA PHE A 11 -25.18 14.67 -4.45
C PHE A 11 -24.68 16.00 -3.88
N PHE A 12 -24.96 16.22 -2.59
CA PHE A 12 -24.38 17.33 -1.85
C PHE A 12 -22.86 17.18 -1.90
N ARG A 13 -22.20 18.23 -2.38
CA ARG A 13 -20.78 18.25 -2.71
C ARG A 13 -19.95 18.29 -1.43
N LYS A 14 -19.15 17.27 -1.17
CA LYS A 14 -18.19 17.28 -0.07
C LYS A 14 -16.79 17.53 -0.62
N MET A 15 -16.32 18.77 -0.50
CA MET A 15 -14.92 19.07 -0.78
C MET A 15 -14.06 18.57 0.39
N VAL A 16 -12.93 17.95 0.07
CA VAL A 16 -11.94 17.54 1.06
C VAL A 16 -10.60 18.21 0.78
N ALA A 17 -9.92 18.66 1.83
CA ALA A 17 -8.53 19.10 1.73
C ALA A 17 -7.60 17.88 1.70
N VAL A 18 -6.65 17.82 0.77
CA VAL A 18 -5.64 16.74 0.73
C VAL A 18 -4.31 17.32 1.20
N ILE A 19 -3.76 16.80 2.29
CA ILE A 19 -2.64 17.40 3.01
C ILE A 19 -1.51 16.38 3.14
N GLY A 20 -0.36 16.68 2.56
CA GLY A 20 0.86 15.90 2.72
C GLY A 20 1.59 16.27 4.01
N ILE A 21 1.90 15.28 4.85
CA ILE A 21 2.65 15.47 6.10
C ILE A 21 3.90 14.59 6.10
N VAL A 22 5.05 15.20 6.41
CA VAL A 22 6.32 14.51 6.54
C VAL A 22 6.40 13.82 7.90
N TYR A 23 6.74 12.54 7.93
CA TYR A 23 7.07 11.87 9.18
C TYR A 23 8.37 12.45 9.77
N ASP A 24 8.30 12.95 11.00
CA ASP A 24 9.45 13.58 11.67
C ASP A 24 9.95 12.79 12.89
N GLY A 25 9.33 11.65 13.21
CA GLY A 25 9.64 10.82 14.37
C GLY A 25 8.41 10.53 15.23
N PRO A 26 8.51 9.60 16.20
CA PRO A 26 7.37 9.15 16.98
C PRO A 26 6.88 10.19 17.98
N ARG A 27 5.59 10.13 18.34
CA ARG A 27 4.93 10.93 19.39
C ARG A 27 4.96 12.45 19.16
N LYS A 28 4.90 12.88 17.90
CA LYS A 28 4.79 14.30 17.52
C LYS A 28 4.09 14.46 16.18
N TYR A 29 3.88 15.71 15.75
CA TYR A 29 3.36 16.03 14.43
C TYR A 29 4.13 15.28 13.33
N GLY A 30 3.39 14.60 12.45
CA GLY A 30 3.93 13.70 11.44
C GLY A 30 3.85 12.21 11.81
N ASP A 31 3.76 11.86 13.10
CA ASP A 31 3.39 10.51 13.53
C ASP A 31 1.87 10.38 13.55
N PHE A 32 1.32 9.60 12.60
CA PHE A 32 -0.12 9.43 12.49
C PHE A 32 -0.76 8.84 13.74
N LYS A 33 -0.07 7.92 14.45
CA LYS A 33 -0.60 7.32 15.69
C LYS A 33 -0.78 8.39 16.77
N TRP A 34 0.14 9.35 16.84
CA TRP A 34 0.05 10.50 17.74
C TRP A 34 -0.99 11.52 17.28
N MET A 35 -1.01 11.85 15.99
CA MET A 35 -1.95 12.82 15.42
C MET A 35 -3.40 12.39 15.61
N LEU A 36 -3.72 11.12 15.44
CA LEU A 36 -5.07 10.58 15.64
C LEU A 36 -5.63 10.78 17.06
N GLN A 37 -4.76 11.03 18.05
CA GLN A 37 -5.14 11.32 19.44
C GLN A 37 -5.50 12.78 19.66
N GLN A 38 -5.22 13.67 18.71
CA GLN A 38 -5.49 15.10 18.87
C GLN A 38 -6.88 15.46 18.32
N PRO A 39 -7.67 16.28 19.03
CA PRO A 39 -9.03 16.65 18.62
C PRO A 39 -9.10 17.31 17.23
N GLU A 40 -8.07 18.05 16.82
CA GLU A 40 -8.05 18.74 15.53
C GLU A 40 -8.00 17.80 14.31
N TYR A 41 -7.84 16.48 14.50
CA TYR A 41 -7.85 15.49 13.42
C TYR A 41 -9.07 14.57 13.45
N GLU A 42 -10.09 14.85 14.27
CA GLU A 42 -11.32 14.05 14.35
C GLU A 42 -12.06 13.90 13.00
N ASP A 43 -11.94 14.91 12.14
CA ASP A 43 -12.50 14.98 10.79
C ASP A 43 -11.47 14.63 9.69
N ALA A 44 -10.36 13.99 10.05
CA ALA A 44 -9.33 13.54 9.12
C ALA A 44 -9.43 12.03 8.82
N LEU A 45 -9.23 11.70 7.54
CA LEU A 45 -8.94 10.35 7.06
C LEU A 45 -7.44 10.25 6.74
N PHE A 46 -6.73 9.34 7.39
CA PHE A 46 -5.30 9.15 7.19
C PHE A 46 -5.00 8.09 6.12
N VAL A 47 -4.13 8.41 5.17
CA VAL A 47 -3.68 7.52 4.10
C VAL A 47 -2.23 7.12 4.36
N TYR A 48 -2.01 5.82 4.56
CA TYR A 48 -0.70 5.26 4.86
C TYR A 48 -0.24 4.31 3.76
N ASN A 49 1.07 4.06 3.70
CA ASN A 49 1.63 3.11 2.75
C ASN A 49 1.41 1.70 3.24
N ASP A 50 0.80 0.87 2.43
CA ASP A 50 0.55 -0.53 2.74
C ASP A 50 1.26 -1.46 1.74
N ASN A 51 1.06 -2.76 1.91
CA ASN A 51 1.28 -3.77 0.89
C ASN A 51 0.01 -4.60 0.68
N VAL A 52 -0.12 -5.18 -0.51
CA VAL A 52 -1.32 -5.93 -0.90
C VAL A 52 -1.59 -7.13 0.01
N LYS A 53 -0.53 -7.81 0.48
CA LYS A 53 -0.67 -8.97 1.34
C LYS A 53 -1.32 -8.61 2.68
N ASP A 54 -0.78 -7.61 3.36
CA ASP A 54 -1.32 -7.15 4.65
C ASP A 54 -2.70 -6.52 4.50
N SER A 55 -3.00 -5.82 3.39
CA SER A 55 -4.32 -5.22 3.17
C SER A 55 -5.43 -6.25 2.95
N LEU A 56 -5.06 -7.45 2.47
CA LEU A 56 -5.96 -8.58 2.25
C LEU A 56 -6.06 -9.54 3.45
N ASP A 57 -5.19 -9.38 4.45
CA ASP A 57 -5.21 -10.23 5.64
C ASP A 57 -6.45 -9.88 6.50
N PRO A 58 -7.31 -10.86 6.84
CA PRO A 58 -8.41 -10.62 7.76
C PRO A 58 -7.94 -10.38 9.20
N ASN A 59 -6.68 -10.67 9.53
CA ASN A 59 -6.11 -10.43 10.85
C ASN A 59 -5.37 -9.10 10.86
N VAL A 60 -5.70 -8.26 11.84
CA VAL A 60 -5.03 -6.97 11.99
C VAL A 60 -3.62 -7.16 12.54
N MET A 61 -2.63 -6.68 11.78
CA MET A 61 -1.27 -6.49 12.28
C MET A 61 -0.90 -5.02 12.10
N GLU A 62 -0.49 -4.33 13.17
CA GLU A 62 0.08 -2.99 13.03
C GLU A 62 1.40 -3.10 12.23
N GLY A 63 1.57 -2.22 11.26
CA GLY A 63 2.83 -2.11 10.51
C GLY A 63 3.81 -1.12 11.15
N GLY A 64 5.00 -1.01 10.55
CA GLY A 64 5.95 0.04 10.90
C GLY A 64 5.59 1.41 10.30
N GLY A 65 6.07 2.49 10.92
CA GLY A 65 5.89 3.85 10.41
C GLY A 65 4.42 4.26 10.31
N SER A 66 4.00 4.76 9.15
CA SER A 66 2.60 5.17 8.94
C SER A 66 1.61 4.01 8.95
N ALA A 67 2.05 2.75 8.74
CA ALA A 67 1.19 1.58 8.81
C ALA A 67 0.82 1.15 10.24
N ALA A 68 1.31 1.87 11.27
CA ALA A 68 0.92 1.66 12.66
C ALA A 68 -0.58 1.93 12.93
N ILE A 69 -1.28 2.58 12.00
CA ILE A 69 -2.70 2.92 12.08
C ILE A 69 -3.60 1.97 11.27
N ARG A 70 -3.07 0.83 10.78
CA ARG A 70 -3.79 -0.15 9.95
C ARG A 70 -5.06 -0.67 10.64
N ASN A 71 -5.02 -0.81 11.96
CA ASN A 71 -6.14 -1.20 12.81
C ASN A 71 -7.30 -0.19 12.84
N LEU A 72 -7.13 1.00 12.30
CA LEU A 72 -8.17 2.02 12.18
C LEU A 72 -8.81 2.08 10.79
N SER A 73 -8.50 1.11 9.94
CA SER A 73 -9.12 0.97 8.63
C SER A 73 -10.52 0.37 8.74
N TRP A 74 -11.30 0.48 7.66
CA TRP A 74 -12.71 0.07 7.63
C TRP A 74 -12.96 -1.40 8.03
N ARG A 75 -11.98 -2.30 7.86
CA ARG A 75 -12.10 -3.71 8.27
C ARG A 75 -12.13 -3.88 9.80
N PHE A 76 -11.57 -2.91 10.52
CA PHE A 76 -11.22 -3.07 11.93
C PHE A 76 -11.77 -1.96 12.83
N ALA A 77 -12.24 -0.85 12.26
CA ALA A 77 -12.78 0.27 13.01
C ALA A 77 -14.01 0.90 12.34
N THR A 78 -14.97 1.29 13.18
CA THR A 78 -16.17 2.05 12.80
C THR A 78 -16.30 3.28 13.71
N PRO A 79 -16.23 4.51 13.18
CA PRO A 79 -15.95 4.85 11.79
C PRO A 79 -14.48 4.60 11.41
N PRO A 80 -14.18 4.32 10.13
CA PRO A 80 -12.80 4.21 9.66
C PRO A 80 -12.08 5.56 9.77
N ARG A 81 -10.84 5.52 10.25
CA ARG A 81 -9.95 6.69 10.37
C ARG A 81 -8.69 6.56 9.52
N SER A 82 -8.46 5.40 8.91
CA SER A 82 -7.34 5.20 7.99
C SER A 82 -7.68 4.38 6.74
N VAL A 83 -6.88 4.55 5.69
CA VAL A 83 -6.87 3.67 4.50
C VAL A 83 -5.43 3.43 4.08
N GLY A 84 -5.07 2.15 3.88
CA GLY A 84 -3.80 1.77 3.30
C GLY A 84 -3.85 1.89 1.78
N VAL A 85 -2.85 2.52 1.18
CA VAL A 85 -2.62 2.48 -0.27
C VAL A 85 -1.38 1.62 -0.53
N PRO A 86 -1.50 0.50 -1.27
CA PRO A 86 -0.40 -0.41 -1.47
C PRO A 86 0.68 0.23 -2.34
N THR A 87 1.93 0.05 -1.92
CA THR A 87 3.13 0.46 -2.67
C THR A 87 4.01 -0.74 -3.05
N GLY A 88 3.57 -1.95 -2.69
CA GLY A 88 4.26 -3.21 -2.93
C GLY A 88 3.36 -4.42 -2.69
N TRP A 89 3.84 -5.60 -3.06
CA TRP A 89 3.08 -6.85 -2.95
C TRP A 89 3.11 -7.41 -1.53
N SER A 90 4.30 -7.54 -0.96
CA SER A 90 4.53 -8.03 0.41
C SER A 90 5.93 -7.65 0.87
N ILE A 91 6.25 -7.85 2.16
CA ILE A 91 7.63 -7.68 2.65
C ILE A 91 8.63 -8.59 1.90
N ALA A 92 8.21 -9.81 1.54
CA ALA A 92 9.09 -10.74 0.82
C ALA A 92 9.34 -10.30 -0.62
N SER A 93 8.30 -9.80 -1.31
CA SER A 93 8.39 -9.40 -2.72
C SER A 93 8.88 -7.97 -2.93
N GLY A 94 8.73 -7.07 -1.94
CA GLY A 94 9.12 -5.66 -2.05
C GLY A 94 8.05 -4.77 -2.68
N GLY A 95 8.53 -3.62 -3.18
CA GLY A 95 7.71 -2.60 -3.85
C GLY A 95 7.18 -3.05 -5.20
N PHE A 96 6.25 -2.27 -5.77
CA PHE A 96 5.83 -2.49 -7.16
C PHE A 96 6.93 -2.01 -8.12
N ASP A 97 7.47 -2.93 -8.92
CA ASP A 97 8.56 -2.65 -9.86
C ASP A 97 8.11 -1.92 -11.13
N GLU A 98 6.82 -1.97 -11.46
CA GLU A 98 6.22 -1.27 -12.60
C GLU A 98 4.71 -1.06 -12.40
N MET A 99 4.10 -0.21 -13.24
CA MET A 99 2.65 -0.03 -13.29
C MET A 99 2.03 -1.03 -14.27
N ASP A 100 1.80 -2.24 -13.80
CA ASP A 100 1.04 -3.26 -14.51
C ASP A 100 -0.47 -3.18 -14.20
N ILE A 101 -1.24 -4.08 -14.78
CA ILE A 101 -2.70 -4.13 -14.56
C ILE A 101 -3.05 -4.42 -13.09
N TYR A 102 -2.24 -5.18 -12.35
CA TYR A 102 -2.58 -5.66 -11.01
C TYR A 102 -2.18 -4.67 -9.91
N SER A 103 -0.99 -4.08 -10.00
CA SER A 103 -0.52 -2.99 -9.15
C SER A 103 -1.46 -1.78 -9.27
N LYS A 104 -1.84 -1.41 -10.50
CA LYS A 104 -2.86 -0.39 -10.75
C LYS A 104 -4.18 -0.74 -10.05
N LYS A 105 -4.65 -1.98 -10.22
CA LYS A 105 -5.92 -2.42 -9.63
C LYS A 105 -5.89 -2.40 -8.10
N ALA A 106 -4.77 -2.77 -7.49
CA ALA A 106 -4.58 -2.69 -6.04
C ALA A 106 -4.66 -1.26 -5.51
N ILE A 107 -4.04 -0.32 -6.22
CA ILE A 107 -4.15 1.11 -5.91
C ILE A 107 -5.59 1.58 -6.11
N ASP A 108 -6.24 1.22 -7.22
CA ASP A 108 -7.62 1.61 -7.54
C ASP A 108 -8.62 1.18 -6.47
N PHE A 109 -8.50 -0.04 -5.93
CA PHE A 109 -9.35 -0.50 -4.81
C PHE A 109 -9.19 0.37 -3.56
N SER A 110 -7.95 0.80 -3.29
CA SER A 110 -7.66 1.68 -2.14
C SER A 110 -8.21 3.09 -2.36
N ILE A 111 -8.09 3.64 -3.57
CA ILE A 111 -8.67 4.93 -3.94
C ILE A 111 -10.21 4.89 -3.91
N ALA A 112 -10.82 3.82 -4.43
CA ALA A 112 -12.27 3.63 -4.37
C ALA A 112 -12.78 3.59 -2.92
N ARG A 113 -12.01 2.99 -2.01
CA ARG A 113 -12.30 2.93 -0.58
C ARG A 113 -12.22 4.30 0.09
N ILE A 114 -11.20 5.11 -0.26
CA ILE A 114 -11.11 6.51 0.20
C ILE A 114 -12.36 7.29 -0.25
N TRP A 115 -12.73 7.21 -1.53
CA TRP A 115 -13.93 7.85 -2.06
C TRP A 115 -15.19 7.41 -1.31
N LYS A 116 -15.33 6.11 -1.06
CA LYS A 116 -16.49 5.56 -0.37
C LYS A 116 -16.63 6.11 1.06
N ILE A 117 -15.53 6.25 1.79
CA ILE A 117 -15.51 6.86 3.13
C ILE A 117 -15.83 8.36 3.07
N ILE A 118 -15.32 9.08 2.06
CA ILE A 118 -15.57 10.52 1.91
C ILE A 118 -17.04 10.81 1.57
N LEU A 119 -17.60 10.02 0.65
CA LEU A 119 -18.93 10.21 0.08
C LEU A 119 -20.05 9.58 0.92
N ASP A 120 -19.72 8.80 1.94
CA ASP A 120 -20.70 8.32 2.92
C ASP A 120 -21.41 9.51 3.57
N SER A 121 -22.74 9.48 3.60
CA SER A 121 -23.57 10.56 4.13
C SER A 121 -23.34 10.83 5.63
N GLU A 122 -22.88 9.84 6.38
CA GLU A 122 -22.56 9.96 7.81
C GLU A 122 -21.11 10.39 8.06
N SER A 123 -20.30 10.45 7.00
CA SER A 123 -18.90 10.79 7.11
C SER A 123 -18.69 12.23 7.58
N LYS A 124 -17.82 12.40 8.58
CA LYS A 124 -17.34 13.72 9.03
C LYS A 124 -16.05 14.16 8.34
N VAL A 125 -15.49 13.33 7.45
CA VAL A 125 -14.18 13.59 6.84
C VAL A 125 -14.18 14.88 6.01
N THR A 126 -13.39 15.87 6.40
CA THR A 126 -13.15 17.12 5.66
C THR A 126 -11.73 17.20 5.09
N LYS A 127 -10.82 16.34 5.58
CA LYS A 127 -9.42 16.30 5.13
C LYS A 127 -8.92 14.87 4.98
N VAL A 128 -8.11 14.67 3.95
CA VAL A 128 -7.34 13.46 3.70
C VAL A 128 -5.88 13.79 3.96
N ILE A 129 -5.28 13.10 4.92
CA ILE A 129 -3.89 13.34 5.31
C ILE A 129 -3.05 12.16 4.86
N TYR A 130 -1.98 12.37 4.10
CA TYR A 130 -1.09 11.30 3.66
C TYR A 130 0.35 11.56 4.05
N SER A 131 1.11 10.49 4.26
CA SER A 131 2.53 10.59 4.60
C SER A 131 3.30 10.97 3.34
N CYS A 132 3.93 12.14 3.30
CA CYS A 132 4.61 12.65 2.11
C CYS A 132 6.14 12.61 2.21
N SER A 133 6.82 12.79 1.07
CA SER A 133 8.27 12.94 0.97
C SER A 133 8.70 14.25 1.62
N ARG A 134 9.89 14.24 2.23
CA ARG A 134 10.50 15.43 2.83
C ARG A 134 10.93 16.44 1.76
N GLU A 135 11.35 15.94 0.61
CA GLU A 135 11.84 16.70 -0.54
C GLU A 135 10.69 17.28 -1.36
N ASP A 136 9.60 16.54 -1.49
CA ASP A 136 8.43 16.95 -2.25
C ASP A 136 7.14 16.55 -1.50
N LYS A 137 6.52 17.54 -0.87
CA LYS A 137 5.28 17.33 -0.09
C LYS A 137 4.09 16.92 -0.96
N MET A 138 4.17 17.07 -2.28
CA MET A 138 3.15 16.62 -3.22
C MET A 138 3.28 15.12 -3.55
N LYS A 139 4.36 14.46 -3.10
CA LYS A 139 4.60 13.04 -3.33
C LYS A 139 4.44 12.23 -2.07
N ILE A 140 3.83 11.05 -2.19
CA ILE A 140 3.79 10.06 -1.11
C ILE A 140 5.22 9.69 -0.70
N GLY A 141 5.48 9.69 0.60
CA GLY A 141 6.80 9.39 1.15
C GLY A 141 6.95 7.89 1.32
N VAL A 142 8.01 7.29 0.76
CA VAL A 142 8.30 5.85 0.86
C VAL A 142 9.67 5.64 1.51
N SER A 143 9.79 4.62 2.35
CA SER A 143 11.04 4.32 3.09
C SER A 143 11.36 2.83 3.17
N ILE A 144 10.34 1.97 3.29
CA ILE A 144 10.50 0.51 3.37
C ILE A 144 10.63 -0.10 1.97
N PHE A 145 9.77 0.33 1.06
CA PHE A 145 9.83 -0.08 -0.34
C PHE A 145 10.44 1.00 -1.20
N GLN A 146 10.93 0.60 -2.37
CA GLN A 146 11.36 1.47 -3.46
C GLN A 146 10.47 1.21 -4.68
N PRO A 147 9.20 1.64 -4.66
CA PRO A 147 8.30 1.44 -5.80
C PRO A 147 8.78 2.24 -6.99
N HIS A 148 8.47 1.76 -8.18
CA HIS A 148 8.78 2.48 -9.41
C HIS A 148 8.12 3.86 -9.44
N SER A 149 8.76 4.83 -10.10
CA SER A 149 8.28 6.22 -10.12
C SER A 149 6.88 6.38 -10.72
N SER A 150 6.50 5.54 -11.69
CA SER A 150 5.15 5.51 -12.26
C SER A 150 4.07 5.16 -11.23
N ILE A 151 4.38 4.32 -10.24
CA ILE A 151 3.49 3.96 -9.14
C ILE A 151 3.26 5.17 -8.24
N LEU A 152 4.35 5.82 -7.83
CA LEU A 152 4.27 7.01 -6.98
C LEU A 152 3.49 8.12 -7.68
N ASN A 153 3.80 8.40 -8.96
CA ASN A 153 3.10 9.41 -9.75
C ASN A 153 1.60 9.12 -9.81
N TYR A 154 1.21 7.88 -10.10
CA TYR A 154 -0.20 7.50 -10.16
C TYR A 154 -0.91 7.66 -8.82
N ILE A 155 -0.32 7.21 -7.71
CA ILE A 155 -0.90 7.40 -6.37
C ILE A 155 -1.10 8.89 -6.08
N ASN A 156 -0.09 9.73 -6.37
CA ASN A 156 -0.17 11.17 -6.14
C ASN A 156 -1.27 11.81 -6.99
N ASP A 157 -1.35 11.46 -8.28
CA ASP A 157 -2.39 11.95 -9.18
C ASP A 157 -3.79 11.58 -8.63
N GLN A 158 -3.98 10.34 -8.19
CA GLN A 158 -5.25 9.91 -7.60
C GLN A 158 -5.58 10.65 -6.29
N LEU A 159 -4.61 10.87 -5.40
CA LEU A 159 -4.82 11.59 -4.15
C LEU A 159 -5.14 13.08 -4.39
N HIS A 160 -4.42 13.76 -5.28
CA HIS A 160 -4.68 15.17 -5.58
C HIS A 160 -5.99 15.37 -6.34
N ASN A 161 -6.41 14.38 -7.13
CA ASN A 161 -7.73 14.36 -7.75
C ASN A 161 -8.89 14.29 -6.72
N LEU A 162 -8.62 13.92 -5.46
CA LEU A 162 -9.64 14.01 -4.39
C LEU A 162 -10.02 15.46 -4.07
N GLN A 163 -9.09 16.41 -4.16
CA GLN A 163 -9.39 17.84 -3.99
C GLN A 163 -10.16 18.39 -5.19
N SER A 164 -9.76 17.97 -6.39
CA SER A 164 -10.21 18.51 -7.68
C SER A 164 -11.51 17.89 -8.20
N ALA A 165 -12.20 17.07 -7.41
CA ALA A 165 -13.45 16.47 -7.81
C ALA A 165 -14.61 17.49 -7.87
N TYR A 166 -14.41 18.63 -8.54
CA TYR A 166 -15.27 19.25 -9.56
C TYR A 166 -14.46 20.22 -10.46
N ALA A 167 -13.79 19.72 -11.51
CA ALA A 167 -13.40 20.56 -12.65
C ALA A 167 -13.38 19.74 -13.96
N HIS A 168 -14.51 19.77 -14.70
CA HIS A 168 -14.64 19.36 -16.10
C HIS A 168 -14.30 17.89 -16.46
N SER A 169 -15.32 17.02 -16.40
CA SER A 169 -15.72 16.10 -17.48
C SER A 169 -16.18 14.72 -16.96
N PRO A 170 -17.28 14.15 -17.47
CA PRO A 170 -17.76 12.79 -17.15
C PRO A 170 -16.80 11.63 -17.53
N ILE A 171 -15.58 11.91 -18.01
CA ILE A 171 -14.77 10.97 -18.78
C ILE A 171 -13.89 10.02 -17.92
N HIS A 172 -13.66 10.29 -16.63
CA HIS A 172 -12.98 9.33 -15.73
C HIS A 172 -13.90 8.57 -14.76
N LEU A 173 -15.22 8.80 -14.82
CA LEU A 173 -16.21 8.10 -14.00
C LEU A 173 -16.56 6.69 -14.52
N LEU A 174 -15.98 6.26 -15.65
CA LEU A 174 -16.36 5.02 -16.34
C LEU A 174 -15.96 3.71 -15.64
N ASN A 175 -15.24 3.73 -14.51
CA ASN A 175 -14.93 2.51 -13.74
C ASN A 175 -15.35 2.57 -12.25
N PHE A 176 -16.28 3.45 -11.87
CA PHE A 176 -16.79 3.53 -10.49
C PHE A 176 -18.11 2.79 -10.27
N SER A 177 -18.47 1.80 -11.10
CA SER A 177 -19.55 0.85 -10.78
C SER A 177 -19.33 0.12 -9.44
N PHE A 178 -18.09 0.13 -8.92
CA PHE A 178 -17.74 -0.40 -7.61
C PHE A 178 -18.17 0.47 -6.42
N ILE A 179 -18.39 1.79 -6.58
CA ILE A 179 -18.74 2.67 -5.44
C ILE A 179 -20.17 2.41 -4.94
N SER A 180 -21.07 1.94 -5.82
CA SER A 180 -22.45 1.65 -5.43
C SER A 180 -22.60 0.42 -4.53
N GLY A 181 -21.62 -0.48 -4.51
CA GLY A 181 -21.58 -1.62 -3.59
C GLY A 181 -21.16 -1.21 -2.18
N THR A 182 -21.33 -2.10 -1.20
CA THR A 182 -20.84 -1.95 0.18
C THR A 182 -19.31 -2.03 0.26
N HIS A 183 -18.73 -1.72 1.43
CA HIS A 183 -17.29 -1.94 1.63
C HIS A 183 -16.93 -3.43 1.54
N ASP A 184 -17.87 -4.31 1.92
CA ASP A 184 -17.73 -5.76 1.80
C ASP A 184 -17.70 -6.20 0.33
N ASP A 185 -18.57 -5.65 -0.52
CA ASP A 185 -18.57 -5.94 -1.96
C ASP A 185 -17.23 -5.57 -2.61
N LEU A 186 -16.72 -4.38 -2.28
CA LEU A 186 -15.41 -3.93 -2.77
C LEU A 186 -14.29 -4.89 -2.33
N SER A 187 -14.40 -5.41 -1.11
CA SER A 187 -13.38 -6.26 -0.51
C SER A 187 -13.44 -7.70 -1.01
N ALA A 188 -14.64 -8.21 -1.31
CA ALA A 188 -14.79 -9.49 -2.00
C ALA A 188 -14.18 -9.44 -3.41
N LEU A 189 -14.37 -8.33 -4.12
CA LEU A 189 -13.76 -8.10 -5.44
C LEU A 189 -12.25 -7.95 -5.37
N GLU A 190 -11.75 -7.20 -4.39
CA GLU A 190 -10.31 -7.03 -4.12
C GLU A 190 -9.67 -8.38 -3.80
N GLN A 191 -10.29 -9.17 -2.91
CA GLN A 191 -9.82 -10.51 -2.54
C GLN A 191 -9.77 -11.45 -3.75
N SER A 192 -10.85 -11.50 -4.53
CA SER A 192 -10.95 -12.35 -5.73
C SER A 192 -9.91 -11.98 -6.79
N ALA A 193 -9.69 -10.68 -7.00
CA ALA A 193 -8.77 -10.20 -8.03
C ALA A 193 -7.29 -10.29 -7.64
N LEU A 194 -6.95 -10.06 -6.37
CA LEU A 194 -5.56 -9.83 -5.95
C LEU A 194 -4.96 -10.96 -5.13
N LEU A 195 -5.77 -11.76 -4.40
CA LEU A 195 -5.24 -12.83 -3.56
C LEU A 195 -4.40 -13.87 -4.34
N PRO A 196 -4.81 -14.33 -5.55
CA PRO A 196 -3.99 -15.25 -6.33
C PRO A 196 -2.65 -14.61 -6.74
N ILE A 197 -2.69 -13.33 -7.12
CA ILE A 197 -1.52 -12.59 -7.62
C ILE A 197 -0.50 -12.38 -6.50
N VAL A 198 -0.94 -11.87 -5.34
CA VAL A 198 -0.03 -11.68 -4.20
C VAL A 198 0.55 -13.01 -3.70
N THR A 199 -0.22 -14.11 -3.77
CA THR A 199 0.27 -15.45 -3.42
C THR A 199 1.39 -15.89 -4.35
N ILE A 200 1.28 -15.61 -5.65
CA ILE A 200 2.32 -15.90 -6.64
C ILE A 200 3.58 -15.08 -6.34
N HIS A 201 3.45 -13.76 -6.14
CA HIS A 201 4.58 -12.89 -5.81
C HIS A 201 5.30 -13.31 -4.53
N ASP A 202 4.57 -13.63 -3.45
CA ASP A 202 5.17 -14.06 -2.17
C ASP A 202 5.92 -15.39 -2.32
N LYS A 203 5.33 -16.37 -3.03
CA LYS A 203 5.98 -17.67 -3.29
C LYS A 203 7.21 -17.51 -4.17
N HIS A 204 7.13 -16.69 -5.22
CA HIS A 204 8.25 -16.42 -6.12
C HIS A 204 9.42 -15.78 -5.35
N ALA A 205 9.14 -14.76 -4.55
CA ALA A 205 10.15 -14.08 -3.76
C ALA A 205 10.87 -15.01 -2.76
N ARG A 206 10.09 -15.86 -2.06
CA ARG A 206 10.66 -16.88 -1.16
C ARG A 206 11.52 -17.91 -1.92
N ALA A 207 11.08 -18.35 -3.09
CA ALA A 207 11.87 -19.27 -3.91
C ALA A 207 13.19 -18.63 -4.36
N GLN A 208 13.18 -17.37 -4.80
CA GLN A 208 14.39 -16.63 -5.14
C GLN A 208 15.34 -16.47 -3.94
N GLN A 209 14.80 -16.24 -2.74
CA GLN A 209 15.61 -16.18 -1.52
C GLN A 209 16.27 -17.53 -1.24
N GLN A 210 15.53 -18.64 -1.37
CA GLN A 210 16.07 -19.99 -1.17
C GLN A 210 17.17 -20.32 -2.18
N ILE A 211 16.98 -19.96 -3.46
CA ILE A 211 18.00 -20.13 -4.50
C ILE A 211 19.28 -19.39 -4.12
N ARG A 212 19.19 -18.12 -3.68
CA ARG A 212 20.34 -17.33 -3.25
C ARG A 212 21.10 -17.95 -2.06
N ILE A 213 20.36 -18.55 -1.11
CA ILE A 213 20.97 -19.27 0.02
C ILE A 213 21.74 -20.49 -0.49
N LEU A 214 21.11 -21.32 -1.32
CA LEU A 214 21.73 -22.53 -1.87
C LEU A 214 22.95 -22.22 -2.74
N GLU A 215 22.92 -21.13 -3.52
CA GLU A 215 24.06 -20.66 -4.30
C GLU A 215 25.25 -20.28 -3.42
N ARG A 216 25.00 -19.59 -2.29
CA ARG A 216 26.03 -19.24 -1.31
C ARG A 216 26.62 -20.50 -0.66
N GLU A 217 25.79 -21.44 -0.21
CA GLU A 217 26.23 -22.70 0.39
C GLU A 217 27.05 -23.55 -0.59
N LEU A 218 26.63 -23.58 -1.87
CA LEU A 218 27.38 -24.26 -2.92
C LEU A 218 28.75 -23.61 -3.14
N GLN A 219 28.83 -22.27 -3.15
CA GLN A 219 30.08 -21.54 -3.28
C GLN A 219 31.02 -21.80 -2.10
N GLU A 220 30.50 -21.76 -0.87
CA GLU A 220 31.25 -22.08 0.35
C GLU A 220 31.77 -23.53 0.32
N THR A 221 30.94 -24.48 -0.11
CA THR A 221 31.32 -25.88 -0.27
C THR A 221 32.44 -26.04 -1.30
N LYS A 222 32.35 -25.37 -2.46
CA LYS A 222 33.40 -25.38 -3.49
C LYS A 222 34.71 -24.79 -2.96
N MET A 223 34.65 -23.69 -2.23
CA MET A 223 35.82 -23.05 -1.61
C MET A 223 36.46 -23.95 -0.54
N SER A 224 35.65 -24.61 0.29
CA SER A 224 36.12 -25.57 1.31
C SER A 224 36.83 -26.77 0.67
N LYS A 225 36.25 -27.36 -0.39
CA LYS A 225 36.90 -28.45 -1.15
C LYS A 225 38.22 -28.01 -1.77
N ARG A 226 38.27 -26.81 -2.38
CA ARG A 226 39.50 -26.25 -2.96
C ARG A 226 40.59 -26.04 -1.89
N ARG A 227 40.24 -25.52 -0.71
CA ARG A 227 41.17 -25.37 0.42
C ARG A 227 41.75 -26.71 0.86
N ARG A 228 40.91 -27.73 1.04
CA ARG A 228 41.36 -29.10 1.40
C ARG A 228 42.32 -29.69 0.37
N ALA A 229 42.02 -29.53 -0.92
CA ALA A 229 42.89 -30.01 -2.00
C ALA A 229 44.26 -29.32 -2.00
N ILE A 230 44.31 -28.00 -1.78
CA ILE A 230 45.57 -27.24 -1.66
C ILE A 230 46.36 -27.71 -0.44
N THR A 231 45.71 -27.89 0.72
CA THR A 231 46.37 -28.41 1.93
C THR A 231 46.94 -29.80 1.72
N GLN A 232 46.18 -30.72 1.12
CA GLN A 232 46.67 -32.07 0.80
C GLN A 232 47.84 -32.06 -0.17
N TYR A 233 47.80 -31.21 -1.21
CA TYR A 233 48.91 -31.05 -2.15
C TYR A 233 50.17 -30.48 -1.48
N SER A 234 50.03 -29.50 -0.60
CA SER A 234 51.16 -28.93 0.15
C SER A 234 51.82 -29.99 1.05
N LEU A 235 51.03 -30.80 1.75
CA LEU A 235 51.52 -31.87 2.61
C LEU A 235 52.22 -32.99 1.81
N SER A 236 51.79 -33.27 0.58
CA SER A 236 52.44 -34.29 -0.25
C SER A 236 53.73 -33.81 -0.92
N GLN A 237 53.85 -32.51 -1.22
CA GLN A 237 55.05 -31.92 -1.82
C GLN A 237 56.16 -31.66 -0.79
N TYR A 238 55.83 -31.35 0.47
CA TYR A 238 56.78 -31.07 1.53
C TYR A 238 56.47 -31.85 2.81
N PRO A 239 56.71 -33.18 2.84
CA PRO A 239 56.31 -34.03 3.97
C PRO A 239 57.14 -33.86 5.26
N TRP A 240 58.18 -33.01 5.25
CA TRP A 240 59.20 -32.92 6.31
C TRP A 240 59.39 -31.51 6.91
N VAL A 241 58.39 -30.62 6.76
CA VAL A 241 58.27 -29.38 7.55
C VAL A 241 57.06 -29.54 8.46
#